data_AF-A0A0F9C4H6-F1
#
_entry.id   AF-A0A0F9C4H6-F1
#
_cell.length_a   1.000
_cell.length_b   1.000
_cell.length_c   1.000
_cell.angle_alpha   90.00
_cell.angle_beta   90.00
_cell.angle_gamma   90.00
#
_symmetry.space_group_name_H-M   'P 1'
#
loop_
_entity.id
_entity.type
_entity.pdbx_description
1 polymer ?
#
loop_
_entity_poly.entity_id
_entity_poly.type
_entity_poly.pdbx_seq_one_letter_code
_entity_poly.pdbx_strand_id
1 'polypeptide(L)' 'MTTRLEGLIVIFDDDIREDDAENWIKAIRMMRKVARVEPIESTITESLAMRTRIATVLQERFNAIVDDLWRGKLEEQKP' A
#
# COMPACT_ATOMS: atom_id res chain seq x y z
N MET A 1 -0.40 -24.38 8.11
CA MET A 1 -1.02 -23.34 7.26
C MET A 1 0.04 -22.34 6.88
N THR A 2 0.14 -21.96 5.61
CA THR A 2 1.11 -20.95 5.16
C THR A 2 0.35 -19.68 4.82
N THR A 3 0.65 -18.60 5.54
CA THR A 3 0.06 -17.28 5.29
C THR A 3 0.57 -16.74 3.95
N ARG A 4 -0.36 -16.27 3.10
CA ARG A 4 -0.02 -15.59 1.84
C ARG A 4 -0.08 -14.09 2.08
N LEU A 5 0.93 -13.39 1.60
CA LEU A 5 1.01 -11.92 1.65
C LEU A 5 0.56 -11.39 0.29
N GLU A 6 -0.39 -10.46 0.28
CA GLU A 6 -0.95 -9.88 -0.95
C GLU A 6 -0.20 -8.61 -1.40
N GLY A 7 0.45 -7.91 -0.47
CA GLY A 7 1.21 -6.70 -0.75
C GLY A 7 2.14 -6.31 0.40
N LEU A 8 3.13 -5.47 0.10
CA LEU A 8 4.12 -4.96 1.04
C LEU A 8 4.39 -3.48 0.74
N ILE A 9 4.51 -2.68 1.79
CA ILE A 9 4.94 -1.28 1.71
C ILE A 9 6.38 -1.22 2.20
N VAL A 10 7.27 -0.67 1.38
CA VAL A 10 8.68 -0.46 1.72
C VAL A 10 8.89 1.03 1.94
N ILE A 11 9.47 1.38 3.09
CA ILE A 11 9.71 2.76 3.51
C ILE A 11 11.21 2.90 3.71
N PHE A 12 11.80 3.97 3.21
CA PHE A 12 13.20 4.30 3.46
C PHE A 12 13.35 4.94 4.83
N ASP A 13 14.40 4.57 5.56
CA ASP A 13 14.65 5.11 6.92
C ASP A 13 15.12 6.58 6.87
N ASP A 14 15.80 6.97 5.80
CA ASP A 14 16.33 8.31 5.58
C ASP A 14 15.84 8.91 4.25
N ASP A 15 15.89 10.23 4.16
CA ASP A 15 15.65 10.95 2.91
C ASP A 15 16.66 10.48 1.85
N ILE A 16 16.14 9.84 0.80
CA ILE A 16 16.93 9.34 -0.31
C ILE A 16 16.82 10.30 -1.50
N ARG A 17 17.92 10.49 -2.23
CA ARG A 17 17.90 11.24 -3.49
C ARG A 17 17.11 10.47 -4.54
N GLU A 18 16.47 11.21 -5.44
CA GLU A 18 15.64 10.64 -6.51
C GLU A 18 16.40 9.60 -7.35
N ASP A 19 17.64 9.92 -7.77
CA ASP A 19 18.49 9.02 -8.56
C ASP A 19 18.78 7.68 -7.84
N ASP A 20 19.02 7.74 -6.53
CA ASP A 20 19.28 6.55 -5.72
C ASP A 20 17.99 5.75 -5.53
N ALA A 21 16.86 6.43 -5.29
CA ALA A 21 15.55 5.80 -5.17
C ALA A 21 15.14 5.07 -6.45
N GLU A 22 15.42 5.63 -7.62
CA GLU A 22 15.12 5.00 -8.91
C GLU A 22 15.84 3.65 -9.06
N ASN A 23 17.12 3.60 -8.66
CA ASN A 23 17.89 2.35 -8.66
C ASN A 23 17.26 1.29 -7.76
N TRP A 24 16.79 1.67 -6.57
CA TRP A 24 16.08 0.76 -5.66
C TRP A 24 14.74 0.29 -6.22
N ILE A 25 13.92 1.20 -6.74
CA ILE A 25 12.62 0.88 -7.35
C ILE A 25 12.81 -0.12 -8.49
N LYS A 26 13.81 0.11 -9.34
CA LYS A 26 14.14 -0.79 -10.45
C LYS A 26 14.57 -2.17 -9.95
N ALA A 27 15.40 -2.23 -8.90
CA ALA A 27 15.80 -3.49 -8.28
C ALA A 27 14.59 -4.27 -7.74
N ILE A 28 13.65 -3.61 -7.04
CA ILE A 28 12.43 -4.24 -6.51
C ILE A 28 11.55 -4.76 -7.65
N ARG A 29 11.39 -3.98 -8.74
CA ARG A 29 10.64 -4.42 -9.93
C ARG A 29 11.20 -5.69 -10.57
N MET A 30 12.51 -5.91 -10.47
CA MET A 30 13.18 -7.10 -11.02
C MET A 30 13.10 -8.33 -10.11
N MET A 31 12.62 -8.20 -8.87
CA MET A 31 12.51 -9.34 -7.96
C MET A 31 11.44 -10.34 -8.42
N ARG A 32 11.72 -11.63 -8.22
CA ARG A 32 10.82 -12.71 -8.61
C ARG A 32 9.48 -12.58 -7.88
N LYS A 33 8.36 -12.63 -8.62
CA LYS A 33 6.96 -12.50 -8.15
C LYS A 33 6.50 -11.08 -7.81
N VAL A 34 7.30 -10.05 -8.11
CA VAL A 34 6.81 -8.66 -8.06
C VAL A 34 6.07 -8.36 -9.36
N ALA A 35 4.77 -8.08 -9.27
CA ALA A 35 3.94 -7.74 -10.43
C ALA A 35 3.92 -6.24 -10.73
N ARG A 36 3.95 -5.39 -9.69
CA ARG A 36 3.87 -3.93 -9.80
C ARG A 36 4.58 -3.27 -8.61
N VAL A 37 5.22 -2.13 -8.86
CA VAL A 37 5.83 -1.25 -7.84
C VAL A 37 5.44 0.18 -8.13
N GLU A 38 4.84 0.85 -7.14
CA GLU A 38 4.37 2.23 -7.22
C GLU A 38 5.15 3.09 -6.21
N PRO A 39 6.10 3.93 -6.67
CA PRO A 39 6.77 4.87 -5.78
C PRO A 39 5.79 5.96 -5.36
N ILE A 40 5.92 6.39 -4.10
CA ILE A 40 5.15 7.49 -3.53
C ILE A 40 6.17 8.56 -3.15
N GLU A 41 6.24 9.62 -3.95
CA GLU A 41 7.05 10.78 -3.65
C GLU A 41 6.31 11.67 -2.64
N SER A 42 7.00 12.10 -1.58
CA SER A 42 6.47 13.07 -0.64
C SER A 42 7.38 14.28 -0.60
N THR A 43 6.87 15.45 -1.00
CA THR A 43 7.61 16.71 -0.84
C THR A 43 7.70 17.03 0.66
N ILE A 44 8.87 17.44 1.16
CA ILE A 44 9.15 17.65 2.61
C ILE A 44 8.10 18.54 3.31
N THR A 45 7.46 19.47 2.60
CA THR A 45 6.39 20.35 3.13
C THR A 45 5.01 19.69 3.21
N GLU A 46 4.78 18.58 2.49
CA GLU A 46 3.52 17.84 2.45
C GLU A 46 3.42 16.75 3.52
N SER A 47 4.52 16.40 4.19
CA SER A 47 4.58 15.29 5.16
C SER A 47 3.54 15.36 6.29
N LEU A 48 3.18 16.58 6.75
CA LEU A 48 2.13 16.74 7.77
C LEU A 48 0.71 16.62 7.20
N ALA A 49 0.46 17.11 5.98
CA ALA A 49 -0.84 17.03 5.30
C ALA A 49 -1.09 15.62 4.70
N MET A 50 -0.02 14.95 4.29
CA MET A 50 -0.01 13.63 3.70
C MET A 50 -0.23 12.54 4.75
N ARG A 51 0.29 12.70 5.98
CA ARG A 51 -0.06 11.81 7.11
C ARG A 51 -1.56 11.80 7.39
N THR A 52 -2.22 12.95 7.37
CA THR A 52 -3.67 13.05 7.59
C THR A 52 -4.45 12.44 6.44
N ARG A 53 -4.08 12.71 5.19
CA ARG A 53 -4.74 12.13 4.01
C ARG A 53 -4.54 10.62 3.90
N ILE A 54 -3.34 10.12 4.16
CA ILE A 54 -3.05 8.68 4.12
C ILE A 54 -3.86 7.95 5.20
N ALA A 55 -3.97 8.52 6.41
CA ALA A 55 -4.82 7.96 7.45
C ALA A 55 -6.31 7.91 7.02
N THR A 56 -6.82 8.99 6.43
CA THR A 56 -8.21 9.05 5.93
C THR A 56 -8.46 8.06 4.79
N VAL A 57 -7.56 8.00 3.80
CA VAL A 57 -7.70 7.10 2.64
C VAL A 57 -7.54 5.64 3.05
N LEU A 58 -6.63 5.32 3.99
CA LEU A 58 -6.52 3.98 4.56
C LEU A 58 -7.79 3.59 5.31
N GLN A 59 -8.37 4.51 6.08
CA GLN A 59 -9.61 4.25 6.80
C GLN A 59 -10.80 4.02 5.84
N GLU A 60 -10.91 4.82 4.77
CA GLU A 60 -11.95 4.64 3.75
C GLU A 60 -11.80 3.33 2.98
N ARG A 61 -10.57 2.96 2.58
CA ARG A 61 -10.30 1.68 1.90
C ARG A 61 -10.50 0.49 2.83
N PHE A 62 -10.11 0.62 4.10
CA PHE A 62 -10.37 -0.42 5.10
C PHE A 62 -11.86 -0.61 5.33
N ASN A 63 -12.63 0.47 5.49
CA ASN A 63 -14.08 0.38 5.63
C ASN A 63 -14.75 -0.23 4.40
N ALA A 64 -14.32 0.11 3.19
CA ALA A 64 -14.83 -0.50 1.97
C ALA A 64 -14.54 -2.02 1.91
N ILE A 65 -13.33 -2.44 2.30
CA ILE A 65 -12.97 -3.86 2.36
C ILE A 65 -13.81 -4.57 3.43
N VAL A 66 -14.02 -3.94 4.59
CA VAL A 66 -14.85 -4.49 5.67
C VAL A 66 -16.31 -4.61 5.22
N ASP A 67 -16.87 -3.58 4.57
CA ASP A 67 -18.24 -3.60 4.06
C ASP A 67 -18.44 -4.65 2.96
N ASP A 68 -17.48 -4.81 2.06
CA ASP A 68 -17.51 -5.87 1.04
C ASP A 68 -17.41 -7.26 1.68
N LEU A 69 -16.58 -7.42 2.71
CA LEU A 69 -16.47 -8.67 3.48
C LEU A 69 -17.78 -8.99 4.22
N TRP A 70 -18.45 -7.97 4.76
CA TRP A 70 -19.72 -8.12 5.47
C TRP A 70 -20.89 -8.40 4.51
N ARG A 71 -20.93 -7.77 3.32
CA ARG A 71 -21.93 -8.07 2.28
C ARG A 71 -21.77 -9.47 1.71
N GLY A 72 -20.53 -9.91 1.46
CA GLY A 72 -20.27 -11.27 1.00
C GLY A 72 -20.78 -12.33 1.99
N LYS A 73 -20.64 -12.09 3.30
CA LYS A 73 -21.19 -12.98 4.33
C LYS A 73 -22.72 -12.95 4.44
N LEU A 74 -23.36 -11.84 4.09
CA LEU A 74 -24.82 -11.73 4.07
C LEU A 74 -25.43 -12.45 2.86
N GLU A 75 -24.73 -12.50 1.73
CA GLU A 75 -25.15 -13.26 0.55
C GLU A 75 -24.94 -14.77 0.71
N GLU A 76 -23.89 -15.21 1.40
CA GLU A 76 -23.68 -16.63 1.73
C GLU A 76 -24.70 -17.21 2.75
N GLN A 77 -25.46 -16.36 3.46
CA GLN A 77 -26.46 -16.78 4.45
C GLN A 77 -27.92 -16.70 3.95
N LYS A 78 -28.16 -16.38 2.68
CA LYS A 78 -29.49 -16.51 2.09
C LYS A 78 -29.63 -17.92 1.48
N PRO A 79 -30.43 -18.84 2.08
CA PRO A 79 -30.78 -20.09 1.44
C PRO A 79 -31.65 -19.88 0.20
#